data_AF-A0A964ZGY1-F1
#
_entry.id   AF-A0A964ZGY1-F1
#
_cell.length_a   1.000
_cell.length_b   1.000
_cell.length_c   1.000
_cell.angle_alpha   90.00
_cell.angle_beta   90.00
_cell.angle_gamma   90.00
#
_symmetry.space_group_name_H-M   'P 1'
#
loop_
_entity.id
_entity.type
_entity.pdbx_description
1 polymer ?
#
loop_
_entity_poly.entity_id
_entity_poly.type
_entity_poly.pdbx_seq_one_letter_code
_entity_poly.pdbx_strand_id
1 'polypeptide(L)'
;MTASHLVAALARGGRIRYFVWPFNVVWFIRRLLRGGYYQEARDAVWTTLTSLRLGHYFWLGVRGWAAALVWLLLPVTMMGAGNAPVPIIAPLFGWLGAIMLIVVVVYLPFLQARMVEQDRFLAVFEILEVRMAYQRAPWSFALSYVITLLSALPLYLLKIEVLPREAAWLPGLFFIAFIFPARLLSGWAMACANARKNQTHWFFIWTGRIPIIPVTLLYVLIVYFTQFTSWNGVWSLYEQHAFLLPVPFFGM
;
A
#
# COMPACT_ATOMS: atom_id res chain seq x y z
N MET A 1 13.56 -18.88 26.08
CA MET A 1 14.46 -19.38 25.01
C MET A 1 14.39 -18.56 23.73
N THR A 2 13.20 -18.20 23.24
CA THR A 2 13.03 -17.34 22.04
C THR A 2 13.70 -15.97 22.16
N ALA A 3 13.59 -15.30 23.31
CA ALA A 3 14.20 -13.98 23.55
C ALA A 3 15.73 -14.03 23.45
N SER A 4 16.37 -15.06 24.00
CA SER A 4 17.83 -15.23 23.95
C SER A 4 18.33 -15.53 22.52
N HIS A 5 17.58 -16.29 21.72
CA HIS A 5 17.89 -16.48 20.31
C HIS A 5 17.69 -15.20 19.48
N LEU A 6 16.68 -14.39 19.81
CA LEU A 6 16.41 -13.13 19.14
C LEU A 6 17.51 -12.09 19.44
N VAL A 7 17.93 -11.99 20.70
CA VAL A 7 19.04 -11.13 21.14
C VAL A 7 20.36 -11.59 20.51
N ALA A 8 20.63 -12.90 20.45
CA ALA A 8 21.82 -13.43 19.80
C ALA A 8 21.82 -13.23 18.27
N ALA A 9 20.64 -13.24 17.62
CA ALA A 9 20.52 -12.95 16.19
C ALA A 9 20.67 -11.45 15.88
N LEU A 10 20.13 -10.59 16.73
CA LEU A 10 20.29 -9.13 16.65
C LEU A 10 21.76 -8.71 16.86
N ALA A 11 22.44 -9.29 17.85
CA ALA A 11 23.86 -9.05 18.12
C ALA A 11 24.80 -9.48 16.98
N ARG A 12 24.32 -10.31 16.04
CA ARG A 12 25.09 -10.86 14.92
C ARG A 12 24.83 -10.15 13.58
N GLY A 13 24.06 -9.06 13.59
CA GLY A 13 23.76 -8.26 12.40
C GLY A 13 22.36 -8.48 11.80
N GLY A 14 21.40 -8.96 12.60
CA GLY A 14 19.96 -8.82 12.33
C GLY A 14 19.39 -9.53 11.09
N ARG A 15 20.13 -10.43 10.43
CA ARG A 15 19.61 -11.20 9.28
C ARG A 15 18.75 -12.38 9.74
N ILE A 16 17.61 -12.60 9.07
CA ILE A 16 16.67 -13.72 9.33
C ILE A 16 17.38 -15.09 9.30
N ARG A 17 18.42 -15.23 8.47
CA ARG A 17 19.26 -16.44 8.36
C ARG A 17 19.97 -16.81 9.67
N TYR A 18 20.28 -15.84 10.53
CA TYR A 18 20.93 -16.08 11.82
C TYR A 18 19.94 -16.44 12.94
N PHE A 19 18.64 -16.15 12.74
CA PHE A 19 17.59 -16.54 13.68
C PHE A 19 17.25 -18.03 13.57
N VAL A 20 17.33 -18.59 12.37
CA VAL A 20 16.97 -20.00 12.08
C VAL A 20 18.15 -20.97 12.37
N TRP A 21 19.35 -20.46 12.63
CA TRP A 21 20.54 -21.31 12.78
C TRP A 21 20.73 -21.79 14.24
N PRO A 22 20.66 -23.11 14.53
CA PRO A 22 20.61 -23.63 15.90
C PRO A 22 21.91 -23.47 16.69
N PHE A 23 23.07 -23.29 16.03
CA PHE A 23 24.39 -23.19 16.68
C PHE A 23 24.77 -21.77 17.16
N ASN A 24 23.80 -20.85 17.30
CA ASN A 24 24.07 -19.47 17.71
C ASN A 24 24.64 -19.38 19.16
N VAL A 25 24.32 -20.36 20.01
CA VAL A 25 24.75 -20.44 21.42
C VAL A 25 26.25 -20.73 21.56
N VAL A 26 26.81 -21.60 20.71
CA VAL A 26 28.25 -21.95 20.74
C VAL A 26 29.11 -20.76 20.30
N TRP A 27 28.61 -19.97 19.35
CA TRP A 27 29.26 -18.72 18.94
C TRP A 27 29.21 -17.69 20.09
N PHE A 28 28.07 -17.54 20.76
CA PHE A 28 27.89 -16.63 21.89
C PHE A 28 28.86 -16.95 23.05
N ILE A 29 28.97 -18.22 23.45
CA ILE A 29 29.86 -18.66 24.55
C ILE A 29 31.34 -18.43 24.19
N ARG A 30 31.77 -18.80 22.97
CA ARG A 30 33.16 -18.57 22.51
C ARG A 30 33.51 -17.08 22.41
N ARG A 31 32.53 -16.20 22.18
CA ARG A 31 32.73 -14.75 22.04
C ARG A 31 32.76 -14.06 23.39
N LEU A 32 31.93 -14.50 24.35
CA LEU A 32 31.95 -14.02 25.73
C LEU A 32 33.33 -14.25 26.37
N LEU A 33 33.95 -15.40 26.07
CA LEU A 33 35.30 -15.76 26.52
C LEU A 33 36.44 -14.97 25.87
N ARG A 34 36.21 -14.27 24.74
CA ARG A 34 37.25 -13.50 24.03
C ARG A 34 37.29 -12.01 24.39
N GLY A 35 36.32 -11.50 25.17
CA GLY A 35 36.19 -10.07 25.47
C GLY A 35 35.74 -9.24 24.25
N GLY A 36 35.12 -8.07 24.49
CA GLY A 36 34.68 -7.15 23.41
C GLY A 36 33.27 -7.38 22.85
N TYR A 37 32.51 -8.34 23.40
CA TYR A 37 31.14 -8.68 22.95
C TYR A 37 30.19 -7.46 22.90
N TYR A 38 30.27 -6.55 23.88
CA TYR A 38 29.37 -5.41 23.94
C TYR A 38 29.61 -4.39 22.82
N GLN A 39 30.87 -4.11 22.46
CA GLN A 39 31.20 -3.17 21.39
C GLN A 39 30.82 -3.73 20.02
N GLU A 40 31.17 -4.99 19.72
CA GLU A 40 30.80 -5.64 18.46
C GLU A 40 29.28 -5.81 18.32
N ALA A 41 28.56 -6.18 19.39
CA ALA A 41 27.10 -6.31 19.35
C ALA A 41 26.43 -4.94 19.18
N ARG A 42 26.93 -3.90 19.85
CA ARG A 42 26.46 -2.53 19.67
C ARG A 42 26.68 -2.07 18.23
N ASP A 43 27.87 -2.27 17.69
CA ASP A 43 28.20 -1.84 16.33
C ASP A 43 27.42 -2.65 15.29
N ALA A 44 27.21 -3.95 15.49
CA ALA A 44 26.39 -4.77 14.60
C ALA A 44 24.91 -4.36 14.63
N VAL A 45 24.35 -4.08 15.81
CA VAL A 45 22.98 -3.57 15.97
C VAL A 45 22.85 -2.18 15.37
N TRP A 46 23.82 -1.30 15.61
CA TRP A 46 23.84 0.06 15.08
C TRP A 46 24.03 0.08 13.56
N THR A 47 24.87 -0.79 13.02
CA THR A 47 25.04 -0.99 11.56
C THR A 47 23.75 -1.52 10.94
N THR A 48 23.05 -2.42 11.64
CA THR A 48 21.74 -2.92 11.18
C THR A 48 20.70 -1.80 11.18
N LEU A 49 20.59 -1.03 12.28
CA LEU A 49 19.67 0.11 12.40
C LEU A 49 19.94 1.20 11.36
N THR A 50 21.21 1.55 11.15
CA THR A 50 21.61 2.52 10.14
C THR A 50 21.40 2.01 8.71
N SER A 51 21.61 0.71 8.46
CA SER A 51 21.33 0.10 7.14
C SER A 51 19.83 0.01 6.82
N LEU A 52 18.96 -0.05 7.83
CA LEU A 52 17.50 -0.07 7.67
C LEU A 52 16.93 1.27 7.15
N ARG A 53 17.70 2.37 7.13
CA ARG A 53 17.29 3.70 6.63
C ARG A 53 15.85 4.08 7.02
N LEU A 54 15.47 3.81 8.27
CA LEU A 54 14.08 3.92 8.75
C LEU A 54 13.46 5.29 8.47
N GLY A 55 14.23 6.36 8.66
CA GLY A 55 13.77 7.72 8.39
C GLY A 55 13.44 7.97 6.92
N HIS A 56 14.21 7.41 5.99
CA HIS A 56 13.94 7.54 4.55
C HIS A 56 12.64 6.82 4.18
N TYR A 57 12.46 5.56 4.62
CA TYR A 57 11.23 4.80 4.34
C TYR A 57 9.99 5.40 5.03
N PHE A 58 10.16 5.94 6.23
CA PHE A 58 9.09 6.65 6.93
C PHE A 58 8.65 7.88 6.12
N TRP A 59 9.60 8.71 5.69
CA TRP A 59 9.29 9.90 4.90
C TRP A 59 8.69 9.57 3.53
N LEU A 60 9.16 8.49 2.91
CA LEU A 60 8.61 7.94 1.69
C LEU A 60 7.13 7.51 1.87
N GLY A 61 6.82 6.87 3.00
CA GLY A 61 5.46 6.52 3.38
C GLY A 61 4.56 7.75 3.57
N VAL A 62 5.04 8.78 4.28
CA VAL A 62 4.32 10.05 4.47
C VAL A 62 4.03 10.73 3.14
N ARG A 63 5.00 10.77 2.22
CA ARG A 63 4.80 11.30 0.86
C ARG A 63 3.76 10.48 0.09
N GLY A 64 3.81 9.15 0.19
CA GLY A 64 2.84 8.26 -0.46
C GLY A 64 1.41 8.47 0.07
N TRP A 65 1.28 8.68 1.37
CA TRP A 65 0.02 9.05 2.02
C TRP A 65 -0.50 10.41 1.56
N ALA A 66 0.35 11.44 1.57
CA ALA A 66 -0.03 12.78 1.12
C ALA A 66 -0.45 12.78 -0.36
N ALA A 67 0.26 12.02 -1.20
CA ALA A 67 -0.08 11.79 -2.59
C ALA A 67 -1.47 11.17 -2.76
N ALA A 68 -1.78 10.14 -1.97
CA ALA A 68 -3.11 9.52 -1.97
C ALA A 68 -4.19 10.52 -1.55
N LEU A 69 -3.97 11.26 -0.46
CA LEU A 69 -4.90 12.27 0.02
C LEU A 69 -5.22 13.31 -1.05
N VAL A 70 -4.21 13.89 -1.70
CA VAL A 70 -4.43 14.95 -2.69
C VAL A 70 -5.32 14.46 -3.85
N TRP A 71 -5.08 13.24 -4.32
CA TRP A 71 -5.87 12.66 -5.42
C TRP A 71 -7.25 12.19 -5.00
N LEU A 72 -7.41 11.70 -3.77
CA LEU A 72 -8.67 11.14 -3.26
C LEU A 72 -9.59 12.20 -2.65
N LEU A 73 -9.05 13.33 -2.19
CA LEU A 73 -9.83 14.41 -1.60
C LEU A 73 -10.92 14.90 -2.56
N LEU A 74 -10.57 15.14 -3.82
CA LEU A 74 -11.51 15.65 -4.81
C LEU A 74 -12.66 14.66 -5.14
N PRO A 75 -12.44 13.38 -5.49
CA PRO A 75 -13.54 12.46 -5.77
C PRO A 75 -14.39 12.16 -4.53
N VAL A 76 -13.75 12.01 -3.36
CA VAL A 76 -14.44 11.70 -2.11
C VAL A 76 -15.31 12.85 -1.64
N THR A 77 -14.82 14.09 -1.71
CA THR A 77 -15.61 15.28 -1.35
C THR A 77 -16.81 15.46 -2.29
N MET A 78 -16.63 15.23 -3.60
CA MET A 78 -17.74 15.26 -4.56
C MET A 78 -18.78 14.17 -4.28
N MET A 79 -18.35 12.95 -3.94
CA MET A 79 -19.25 11.87 -3.53
C MET A 79 -20.01 12.23 -2.25
N GLY A 80 -19.33 12.78 -1.25
CA GLY A 80 -19.94 13.21 0.01
C GLY A 80 -20.94 14.35 -0.17
N ALA A 81 -20.62 15.33 -1.02
CA ALA A 81 -21.52 16.42 -1.38
C ALA A 81 -22.81 15.92 -2.07
N GLY A 82 -22.79 14.71 -2.64
CA GLY A 82 -23.97 14.10 -3.22
C GLY A 82 -25.04 13.64 -2.22
N ASN A 83 -24.73 13.67 -0.92
CA ASN A 83 -25.67 13.42 0.16
C ASN A 83 -26.25 14.72 0.76
N ALA A 84 -25.93 15.89 0.20
CA ALA A 84 -26.49 17.16 0.65
C ALA A 84 -28.02 17.21 0.40
N PRO A 85 -28.80 17.92 1.23
CA PRO A 85 -30.26 18.01 1.12
C PRO A 85 -30.73 18.92 -0.03
N VAL A 86 -30.14 18.75 -1.22
CA VAL A 86 -30.45 19.50 -2.45
C VAL A 86 -30.94 18.50 -3.51
N PRO A 87 -32.26 18.44 -3.80
CA PRO A 87 -32.89 17.23 -4.36
C PRO A 87 -32.50 16.86 -5.79
N ILE A 88 -31.98 17.80 -6.59
CA ILE A 88 -31.65 17.55 -8.01
C ILE A 88 -30.14 17.56 -8.24
N ILE A 89 -29.43 18.49 -7.59
CA ILE A 89 -28.02 18.73 -7.86
C ILE A 89 -27.13 17.73 -7.11
N ALA A 90 -27.52 17.33 -5.89
CA ALA A 90 -26.68 16.49 -5.05
C ALA A 90 -26.40 15.10 -5.69
N PRO A 91 -27.38 14.34 -6.20
CA PRO A 91 -27.09 13.04 -6.79
C PRO A 91 -26.12 13.10 -7.97
N LEU A 92 -26.17 14.15 -8.81
CA LEU A 92 -25.25 14.32 -9.93
C LEU A 92 -23.80 14.48 -9.46
N PHE A 93 -23.54 15.24 -8.40
CA PHE A 93 -22.21 15.35 -7.80
C PHE A 93 -21.70 14.01 -7.25
N GLY A 94 -22.60 13.19 -6.69
CA GLY A 94 -22.32 11.83 -6.25
C GLY A 94 -21.81 10.93 -7.39
N TRP A 95 -22.53 10.91 -8.51
CA TRP A 95 -22.15 10.14 -9.70
C TRP A 95 -20.87 10.65 -10.36
N LEU A 96 -20.71 11.98 -10.46
CA LEU A 96 -19.49 12.59 -10.98
C LEU A 96 -18.28 12.24 -10.12
N GLY A 97 -18.43 12.29 -8.79
CA GLY A 97 -17.39 11.86 -7.85
C GLY A 97 -17.03 10.39 -8.03
N ALA A 98 -18.01 9.51 -8.22
CA ALA A 98 -17.77 8.08 -8.46
C ALA A 98 -17.04 7.82 -9.79
N ILE A 99 -17.43 8.50 -10.87
CA ILE A 99 -16.75 8.42 -12.17
C ILE A 99 -15.30 8.91 -12.04
N MET A 100 -15.10 10.02 -11.33
CA MET A 100 -13.75 10.53 -11.11
C MET A 100 -12.92 9.59 -10.24
N LEU A 101 -13.54 8.93 -9.25
CA LEU A 101 -12.88 7.90 -8.44
C LEU A 101 -12.42 6.72 -9.29
N ILE A 102 -13.21 6.26 -10.28
CA ILE A 102 -12.78 5.20 -11.22
C ILE A 102 -11.46 5.58 -11.88
N VAL A 103 -11.34 6.81 -12.36
CA VAL A 103 -10.11 7.29 -13.01
C VAL A 103 -8.96 7.33 -12.00
N VAL A 104 -9.18 7.93 -10.83
CA VAL A 104 -8.13 8.09 -9.82
C VAL A 104 -7.60 6.74 -9.34
N VAL A 105 -8.47 5.80 -8.98
CA VAL A 105 -8.13 4.46 -8.46
C VAL A 105 -7.22 3.70 -9.43
N VAL A 106 -7.46 3.83 -10.75
CA VAL A 106 -6.65 3.16 -11.78
C VAL A 106 -5.21 3.66 -11.80
N TYR A 107 -5.00 4.98 -11.67
CA TYR A 107 -3.66 5.57 -11.82
C TYR A 107 -2.88 5.63 -10.50
N LEU A 108 -3.56 5.82 -9.37
CA LEU A 108 -2.94 6.10 -8.08
C LEU A 108 -1.89 5.09 -7.61
N PRO A 109 -2.08 3.75 -7.70
CA PRO A 109 -1.08 2.81 -7.19
C PRO A 109 0.23 2.86 -8.00
N PHE A 110 0.14 3.16 -9.30
CA PHE A 110 1.29 3.30 -10.19
C PHE A 110 1.96 4.66 -10.07
N LEU A 111 1.18 5.73 -9.84
CA LEU A 111 1.72 7.06 -9.53
C LEU A 111 2.50 7.05 -8.21
N GLN A 112 1.99 6.34 -7.18
CA GLN A 112 2.72 6.12 -5.94
C GLN A 112 4.00 5.32 -6.15
N ALA A 113 3.97 4.26 -6.98
CA ALA A 113 5.17 3.47 -7.30
C ALA A 113 6.23 4.32 -8.03
N ARG A 114 5.82 5.16 -8.98
CA ARG A 114 6.72 6.06 -9.72
C ARG A 114 7.32 7.15 -8.83
N MET A 115 6.54 7.74 -7.94
CA MET A 115 7.02 8.72 -6.96
C MET A 115 8.15 8.13 -6.10
N VAL A 116 7.99 6.87 -5.69
CA VAL A 116 9.01 6.15 -4.95
C VAL A 116 10.26 5.90 -5.79
N GLU A 117 10.07 5.49 -7.05
CA GLU A 117 11.18 5.25 -7.99
C GLU A 117 12.01 6.51 -8.26
N GLN A 118 11.36 7.67 -8.41
CA GLN A 118 12.03 8.93 -8.75
C GLN A 118 12.45 9.77 -7.53
N ASP A 119 12.10 9.33 -6.32
CA ASP A 119 12.23 10.10 -5.05
C ASP A 119 11.73 11.56 -5.17
N ARG A 120 10.68 11.77 -5.98
CA ARG A 120 10.14 13.09 -6.33
C ARG A 120 8.64 13.12 -6.12
N PHE A 121 8.18 13.99 -5.23
CA PHE A 121 6.74 14.13 -4.94
C PHE A 121 5.91 14.54 -6.16
N LEU A 122 6.46 15.39 -7.04
CA LEU A 122 5.78 15.85 -8.26
C LEU A 122 5.51 14.72 -9.27
N ALA A 123 6.22 13.60 -9.19
CA ALA A 123 6.01 12.46 -10.08
C ALA A 123 4.63 11.80 -9.90
N VAL A 124 3.92 12.11 -8.81
CA VAL A 124 2.53 11.69 -8.57
C VAL A 124 1.56 12.36 -9.57
N PHE A 125 1.96 13.44 -10.25
CA PHE A 125 1.13 14.09 -11.27
C PHE A 125 1.52 13.71 -12.71
N GLU A 126 2.52 12.85 -12.89
CA GLU A 126 3.03 12.43 -14.21
C GLU A 126 2.19 11.31 -14.84
N ILE A 127 0.91 11.58 -15.13
CA ILE A 127 -0.03 10.59 -15.68
C ILE A 127 0.42 10.06 -17.05
N LEU A 128 0.95 10.93 -17.90
CA LEU A 128 1.40 10.58 -19.25
C LEU A 128 2.46 9.47 -19.22
N GLU A 129 3.33 9.54 -18.24
CA GLU A 129 4.44 8.62 -18.10
C GLU A 129 4.00 7.25 -17.59
N VAL A 130 3.03 7.22 -16.65
CA VAL A 130 2.37 5.96 -16.25
C VAL A 130 1.64 5.35 -17.44
N ARG A 131 1.00 6.16 -18.29
CA ARG A 131 0.36 5.69 -19.52
C ARG A 131 1.37 5.11 -20.51
N MET A 132 2.53 5.73 -20.67
CA MET A 132 3.63 5.19 -21.48
C MET A 132 4.18 3.89 -20.89
N ALA A 133 4.33 3.79 -19.57
CA ALA A 133 4.75 2.56 -18.91
C ALA A 133 3.74 1.41 -19.11
N TYR A 134 2.44 1.70 -19.02
CA TYR A 134 1.38 0.75 -19.33
C TYR A 134 1.46 0.21 -20.75
N GLN A 135 1.73 1.07 -21.74
CA GLN A 135 1.87 0.64 -23.15
C GLN A 135 3.07 -0.28 -23.38
N ARG A 136 4.10 -0.23 -22.51
CA ARG A 136 5.28 -1.10 -22.58
C ARG A 136 5.04 -2.47 -21.94
N ALA A 137 4.21 -2.55 -20.89
CA ALA A 137 3.94 -3.81 -20.18
C ALA A 137 2.48 -3.93 -19.67
N PRO A 138 1.49 -4.02 -20.58
CA PRO A 138 0.07 -3.93 -20.20
C PRO A 138 -0.39 -5.07 -19.28
N TRP A 139 0.11 -6.30 -19.47
CA TRP A 139 -0.25 -7.46 -18.66
C TRP A 139 0.32 -7.42 -17.24
N SER A 140 1.57 -6.97 -17.07
CA SER A 140 2.17 -6.81 -15.74
C SER A 140 1.40 -5.78 -14.91
N PHE A 141 0.99 -4.68 -15.54
CA PHE A 141 0.15 -3.67 -14.92
C PHE A 141 -1.24 -4.20 -14.58
N ALA A 142 -1.89 -4.90 -15.52
CA ALA A 142 -3.21 -5.48 -15.29
C ALA A 142 -3.19 -6.48 -14.12
N LEU A 143 -2.22 -7.39 -14.09
CA LEU A 143 -2.08 -8.39 -13.02
C LEU A 143 -1.83 -7.72 -11.67
N SER A 144 -0.88 -6.78 -11.61
CA SER A 144 -0.58 -6.03 -10.39
C SER A 144 -1.81 -5.27 -9.88
N TYR A 145 -2.55 -4.63 -10.79
CA TYR A 145 -3.73 -3.86 -10.45
C TYR A 145 -4.86 -4.74 -9.91
N VAL A 146 -5.16 -5.85 -10.59
CA VAL A 146 -6.17 -6.82 -10.16
C VAL A 146 -5.84 -7.36 -8.78
N ILE A 147 -4.60 -7.79 -8.55
CA ILE A 147 -4.18 -8.29 -7.23
C ILE A 147 -4.28 -7.19 -6.19
N THR A 148 -3.89 -5.95 -6.51
CA THR A 148 -3.98 -4.81 -5.57
C THR A 148 -5.42 -4.56 -5.14
N LEU A 149 -6.36 -4.54 -6.09
CA LEU A 149 -7.78 -4.31 -5.76
C LEU A 149 -8.39 -5.52 -5.04
N LEU A 150 -8.09 -6.75 -5.48
CA LEU A 150 -8.55 -7.96 -4.81
C LEU A 150 -8.05 -8.05 -3.37
N SER A 151 -6.79 -7.67 -3.11
CA SER A 151 -6.23 -7.61 -1.77
C SER A 151 -6.88 -6.51 -0.90
N ALA A 152 -7.46 -5.47 -1.50
CA ALA A 152 -8.19 -4.45 -0.77
C ALA A 152 -9.61 -4.89 -0.37
N LEU A 153 -10.27 -5.77 -1.14
CA LEU A 153 -11.67 -6.18 -0.89
C LEU A 153 -11.90 -6.80 0.51
N PRO A 154 -11.07 -7.74 1.01
CA PRO A 154 -11.24 -8.29 2.35
C PRO A 154 -11.19 -7.23 3.44
N LEU A 155 -10.38 -6.18 3.25
CA LEU A 155 -10.22 -5.09 4.21
C LEU A 155 -11.49 -4.23 4.29
N TYR A 156 -12.19 -4.05 3.17
CA TYR A 156 -13.49 -3.37 3.15
C TYR A 156 -14.60 -4.19 3.82
N LEU A 157 -14.59 -5.52 3.64
CA LEU A 157 -15.56 -6.40 4.31
C LEU A 157 -15.37 -6.42 5.82
N LEU A 158 -14.11 -6.44 6.29
CA LEU A 158 -13.78 -6.41 7.72
C LEU A 158 -14.27 -5.15 8.43
N LYS A 159 -14.51 -4.07 7.69
CA LYS A 159 -14.97 -2.77 8.21
C LYS A 159 -16.47 -2.75 8.53
N ILE A 160 -17.27 -3.66 7.95
CA ILE A 160 -18.73 -3.66 8.10
C ILE A 160 -19.13 -4.10 9.51
N GLU A 161 -18.25 -4.81 10.23
CA GLU A 161 -18.54 -5.38 11.55
C GLU A 161 -17.82 -4.61 12.66
N VAL A 162 -18.56 -4.28 13.74
CA VAL A 162 -18.00 -3.59 14.91
C VAL A 162 -17.09 -4.57 15.65
N LEU A 163 -15.78 -4.45 15.44
CA LEU A 163 -14.81 -5.30 16.10
C LEU A 163 -14.66 -4.89 17.59
N PRO A 164 -14.76 -5.84 18.55
CA PRO A 164 -14.53 -5.53 19.95
C PRO A 164 -13.11 -5.01 20.18
N ARG A 165 -12.93 -4.16 21.20
CA ARG A 165 -11.69 -3.42 21.49
C ARG A 165 -10.44 -4.31 21.56
N GLU A 166 -10.61 -5.54 22.01
CA GLU A 166 -9.56 -6.55 22.12
C GLU A 166 -9.08 -7.10 20.76
N ALA A 167 -9.89 -6.98 19.71
CA ALA A 167 -9.59 -7.40 18.35
C ALA A 167 -9.16 -6.24 17.43
N ALA A 168 -9.06 -5.01 17.93
CA ALA A 168 -8.71 -3.82 17.14
C ALA A 168 -7.32 -3.89 16.45
N TRP A 169 -6.43 -4.78 16.89
CA TRP A 169 -5.13 -5.04 16.26
C TRP A 169 -5.23 -5.92 15.00
N LEU A 170 -6.31 -6.71 14.88
CA LEU A 170 -6.49 -7.70 13.82
C LEU A 170 -6.65 -7.04 12.43
N PRO A 171 -7.45 -5.97 12.24
CA PRO A 171 -7.52 -5.26 10.96
C PRO A 171 -6.17 -4.73 10.50
N GLY A 172 -5.31 -4.24 11.41
CA GLY A 172 -3.97 -3.76 11.08
C GLY A 172 -3.03 -4.86 10.57
N LEU A 173 -3.11 -6.06 11.15
CA LEU A 173 -2.31 -7.19 10.71
C LEU A 173 -2.76 -7.70 9.33
N PHE A 174 -4.08 -7.81 9.11
CA PHE A 174 -4.63 -8.12 7.80
C PHE A 174 -4.29 -7.04 6.78
N PHE A 175 -4.37 -5.76 7.15
CA PHE A 175 -3.96 -4.66 6.29
C PHE A 175 -2.53 -4.84 5.80
N ILE A 176 -1.57 -5.08 6.70
CA ILE A 176 -0.16 -5.31 6.33
C ILE A 176 -0.01 -6.55 5.45
N ALA A 177 -0.64 -7.67 5.83
CA ALA A 177 -0.53 -8.94 5.11
C ALA A 177 -1.05 -8.85 3.67
N PHE A 178 -2.13 -8.09 3.43
CA PHE A 178 -2.74 -7.94 2.12
C PHE A 178 -2.14 -6.78 1.31
N ILE A 179 -1.79 -5.65 1.93
CA ILE A 179 -1.27 -4.49 1.18
C ILE A 179 0.18 -4.67 0.77
N PHE A 180 1.01 -5.34 1.58
CA PHE A 180 2.42 -5.51 1.30
C PHE A 180 2.70 -6.23 -0.05
N PRO A 181 2.10 -7.40 -0.34
CA PRO A 181 2.31 -8.06 -1.63
C PRO A 181 1.76 -7.24 -2.80
N ALA A 182 0.63 -6.55 -2.61
CA ALA A 182 0.07 -5.66 -3.63
C ALA A 182 1.01 -4.52 -4.03
N ARG A 183 1.68 -3.90 -3.05
CA ARG A 183 2.67 -2.83 -3.30
C ARG A 183 3.92 -3.35 -3.97
N LEU A 184 4.39 -4.53 -3.58
CA LEU A 184 5.55 -5.17 -4.20
C LEU A 184 5.29 -5.48 -5.69
N LEU A 185 4.08 -5.94 -6.01
CA LEU A 185 3.65 -6.18 -7.39
C LEU A 185 3.56 -4.88 -8.22
N SER A 186 3.13 -3.78 -7.61
CA SER A 186 3.06 -2.47 -8.28
C SER A 186 4.45 -1.97 -8.68
N GLY A 187 5.45 -2.14 -7.79
CA GLY A 187 6.85 -1.86 -8.09
C GLY A 187 7.42 -2.81 -9.15
N TRP A 188 7.08 -4.10 -9.09
CA TRP A 188 7.47 -5.09 -10.10
C TRP A 188 6.92 -4.75 -11.49
N ALA A 189 5.65 -4.34 -11.59
CA ALA A 189 5.04 -3.94 -12.85
C ALA A 189 5.77 -2.73 -13.49
N MET A 190 6.14 -1.74 -12.68
CA MET A 190 6.97 -0.60 -13.13
C MET A 190 8.35 -1.06 -13.60
N ALA A 191 9.03 -1.93 -12.84
CA ALA A 191 10.33 -2.48 -13.24
C ALA A 191 10.25 -3.26 -14.57
N CYS A 192 9.20 -4.04 -14.78
CA CYS A 192 8.95 -4.74 -16.05
C CYS A 192 8.73 -3.78 -17.22
N ALA A 193 8.05 -2.65 -17.00
CA ALA A 193 7.87 -1.63 -18.04
C ALA A 193 9.17 -0.89 -18.35
N ASN A 194 10.00 -0.59 -17.35
CA ASN A 194 11.27 0.11 -17.53
C ASN A 194 12.34 -0.77 -18.18
N ALA A 195 12.27 -2.09 -17.99
CA ALA A 195 13.12 -3.05 -18.70
C ALA A 195 12.83 -3.11 -20.22
N ARG A 196 11.65 -2.68 -20.66
CA ARG A 196 11.24 -2.72 -22.07
C ARG A 196 11.38 -1.34 -22.72
N LYS A 197 12.13 -1.24 -23.82
CA LYS A 197 12.30 0.03 -24.56
C LYS A 197 11.16 0.30 -25.56
N ASN A 198 10.63 -0.75 -26.18
CA ASN A 198 9.59 -0.64 -27.21
C ASN A 198 8.19 -0.79 -26.64
N GLN A 199 7.23 -0.13 -27.28
CA GLN A 199 5.81 -0.32 -27.01
C GLN A 199 5.38 -1.73 -27.41
N THR A 200 4.45 -2.30 -26.63
CA THR A 200 3.85 -3.59 -26.98
C THR A 200 2.81 -3.39 -28.08
N HIS A 201 2.55 -4.43 -28.87
CA HIS A 201 1.48 -4.43 -29.87
C HIS A 201 0.14 -3.97 -29.29
N TRP A 202 -0.61 -3.19 -30.09
CA TRP A 202 -1.95 -2.67 -29.75
C TRP A 202 -2.90 -3.73 -29.19
N PHE A 203 -2.88 -4.95 -29.73
CA PHE A 203 -3.72 -6.06 -29.24
C PHE A 203 -3.52 -6.36 -27.75
N PHE A 204 -2.27 -6.37 -27.27
CA PHE A 204 -1.97 -6.62 -25.86
C PHE A 204 -2.35 -5.44 -24.96
N ILE A 205 -2.35 -4.22 -25.50
CA ILE A 205 -2.79 -3.02 -24.80
C ILE A 205 -4.30 -3.07 -24.54
N TRP A 206 -5.09 -3.53 -25.52
CA TRP A 206 -6.55 -3.66 -25.34
C TRP A 206 -6.92 -4.82 -24.43
N THR A 207 -6.28 -5.99 -24.61
CA THR A 207 -6.56 -7.14 -23.76
C THR A 207 -6.19 -6.89 -22.30
N GLY A 208 -5.13 -6.12 -22.04
CA GLY A 208 -4.78 -5.68 -20.68
C GLY A 208 -5.81 -4.75 -20.02
N ARG A 209 -6.69 -4.08 -20.77
CA ARG A 209 -7.76 -3.22 -20.21
C ARG A 209 -8.98 -4.01 -19.78
N ILE A 210 -9.24 -5.14 -20.42
CA ILE A 210 -10.39 -6.02 -20.16
C ILE A 210 -10.51 -6.37 -18.68
N PRO A 211 -9.44 -6.75 -17.94
CA PRO A 211 -9.56 -7.03 -16.50
C PRO A 211 -9.58 -5.76 -15.62
N ILE A 212 -8.96 -4.65 -16.05
CA ILE A 212 -8.86 -3.43 -15.25
C ILE A 212 -10.24 -2.78 -15.07
N ILE A 213 -11.01 -2.67 -16.14
CA ILE A 213 -12.33 -2.02 -16.14
C ILE A 213 -13.31 -2.67 -15.15
N PRO A 214 -13.62 -3.98 -15.24
CA PRO A 214 -14.61 -4.63 -14.37
C PRO A 214 -14.15 -4.63 -12.91
N VAL A 215 -12.86 -4.84 -12.63
CA VAL A 215 -12.36 -4.85 -11.25
C VAL A 215 -12.42 -3.44 -10.64
N THR A 216 -12.10 -2.40 -11.42
CA THR A 216 -12.27 -1.01 -10.97
C THR A 216 -13.73 -0.67 -10.72
N LEU A 217 -14.62 -1.05 -11.64
CA LEU A 217 -16.05 -0.79 -11.51
C LEU A 217 -16.61 -1.49 -10.27
N LEU A 218 -16.28 -2.78 -10.06
CA LEU A 218 -16.68 -3.53 -8.88
C LEU A 218 -16.18 -2.87 -7.60
N TYR A 219 -14.92 -2.44 -7.55
CA TYR A 219 -14.36 -1.75 -6.41
C TYR A 219 -15.09 -0.44 -6.11
N VAL A 220 -15.29 0.42 -7.12
CA VAL A 220 -15.98 1.70 -6.93
C VAL A 220 -17.44 1.49 -6.55
N LEU A 221 -18.11 0.48 -7.11
CA LEU A 221 -19.46 0.09 -6.73
C LEU A 221 -19.52 -0.28 -5.23
N ILE A 222 -18.59 -1.11 -4.76
CA ILE A 222 -18.49 -1.49 -3.34
C ILE A 222 -18.24 -0.25 -2.47
N VAL A 223 -17.30 0.62 -2.84
CA VAL A 223 -17.01 1.86 -2.09
C VAL A 223 -18.23 2.78 -2.06
N TYR A 224 -18.93 2.92 -3.18
CA TYR A 224 -20.16 3.71 -3.29
C TYR A 224 -21.28 3.14 -2.42
N PHE A 225 -21.50 1.83 -2.38
CA PHE A 225 -22.50 1.24 -1.48
C PHE A 225 -22.09 1.31 0.00
N THR A 226 -20.79 1.20 0.29
CA THR A 226 -20.26 1.26 1.65
C THR A 226 -20.60 2.58 2.34
N GLN A 227 -20.76 3.69 1.59
CA GLN A 227 -21.17 4.98 2.16
C GLN A 227 -22.58 4.94 2.80
N PHE A 228 -23.46 4.05 2.32
CA PHE A 228 -24.83 3.90 2.80
C PHE A 228 -24.96 2.82 3.89
N THR A 229 -24.03 1.86 3.94
CA THR A 229 -24.08 0.73 4.89
C THR A 229 -23.14 0.88 6.08
N SER A 230 -22.13 1.73 6.01
CA SER A 230 -21.14 1.88 7.09
C SER A 230 -21.63 2.79 8.23
N TRP A 231 -21.25 2.45 9.46
CA TRP A 231 -21.59 3.20 10.68
C TRP A 231 -21.11 4.66 10.66
N ASN A 232 -19.97 4.93 10.02
CA ASN A 232 -19.38 6.27 9.89
C ASN A 232 -20.01 7.11 8.74
N GLY A 233 -20.97 6.54 7.98
CA GLY A 233 -21.62 7.22 6.86
C GLY A 233 -20.63 7.76 5.81
N VAL A 234 -20.74 9.05 5.47
CA VAL A 234 -19.87 9.73 4.49
C VAL A 234 -18.39 9.75 4.91
N TRP A 235 -18.08 9.69 6.21
CA TRP A 235 -16.69 9.64 6.70
C TRP A 235 -15.96 8.36 6.29
N SER A 236 -16.71 7.28 6.03
CA SER A 236 -16.18 6.03 5.52
C SER A 236 -15.50 6.15 4.16
N LEU A 237 -15.90 7.14 3.34
CA LEU A 237 -15.32 7.40 2.02
C LEU A 237 -13.88 7.95 2.10
N TYR A 238 -13.51 8.61 3.21
CA TYR A 238 -12.16 9.10 3.46
C TYR A 238 -11.21 8.00 3.94
N GLU A 239 -11.73 6.83 4.31
CA GLU A 239 -10.94 5.69 4.77
C GLU A 239 -10.66 4.72 3.62
N GLN A 240 -9.89 5.18 2.62
CA GLN A 240 -9.51 4.34 1.48
C GLN A 240 -8.28 3.48 1.80
N HIS A 241 -8.54 2.26 2.23
CA HIS A 241 -7.54 1.28 2.64
C HIS A 241 -6.62 0.87 1.48
N ALA A 242 -7.11 0.91 0.24
CA ALA A 242 -6.30 0.59 -0.94
C ALA A 242 -5.09 1.53 -1.11
N PHE A 243 -5.15 2.75 -0.55
CA PHE A 243 -4.22 3.84 -0.89
C PHE A 243 -3.39 4.38 0.27
N LEU A 244 -3.23 3.58 1.33
CA LEU A 244 -2.43 3.94 2.52
C LEU A 244 -2.99 5.14 3.30
N LEU A 245 -4.30 5.43 3.20
CA LEU A 245 -4.93 6.34 4.14
C LEU A 245 -4.96 5.63 5.51
N PRO A 246 -4.26 6.15 6.53
CA PRO A 246 -4.36 5.62 7.88
C PRO A 246 -5.80 5.78 8.28
N VAL A 247 -6.41 4.67 8.68
CA VAL A 247 -7.70 4.69 9.33
C VAL A 247 -7.50 5.54 10.59
N PRO A 248 -8.21 6.67 10.72
CA PRO A 248 -8.34 7.28 12.01
C PRO A 248 -9.15 6.30 12.85
N PHE A 249 -8.50 5.45 13.66
CA PHE A 249 -9.10 4.94 14.89
C PHE A 249 -9.25 6.10 15.92
N PHE A 250 -9.49 7.32 15.44
CA PHE A 250 -9.82 8.47 16.27
C PHE A 250 -11.29 8.31 16.66
N GLY A 251 -11.50 7.57 17.75
CA GLY A 251 -12.82 7.22 18.25
C GLY A 251 -12.88 5.83 18.89
N MET A 252 -11.82 5.43 19.60
CA MET A 252 -11.93 4.58 20.78
C MET A 252 -11.93 5.45 22.01
#